data_AF-A0A352DWM2-F1
#
_entry.id   AF-A0A352DWM2-F1
#
_cell.length_a   1.000
_cell.length_b   1.000
_cell.length_c   1.000
_cell.angle_alpha   90.00
_cell.angle_beta   90.00
_cell.angle_gamma   90.00
#
_symmetry.space_group_name_H-M   'P 1'
#
loop_
_entity.id
_entity.type
_entity.pdbx_description
1 polymer ?
#
loop_
_entity_poly.entity_id
_entity_poly.type
_entity_poly.pdbx_seq_one_letter_code
_entity_poly.pdbx_strand_id
1 'polypeptide(L)' 'GAGDVTVVAADVVAVNGLGKRYGRVQALDDVCLEVRRGEIFGLLGQ' A
#
# COMPACT_ATOMS: atom_id res chain seq x y z
N GLY A 1 -27.00 -19.42 -16.61
CA GLY A 1 -25.71 -19.16 -17.26
C GLY A 1 -24.75 -18.71 -16.20
N ALA A 2 -23.68 -19.46 -15.96
CA ALA A 2 -22.66 -19.09 -15.00
C ALA A 2 -21.86 -17.93 -15.61
N GLY A 3 -22.05 -16.72 -15.08
CA GLY A 3 -21.17 -15.60 -15.41
C GLY A 3 -19.77 -15.91 -14.88
N ASP A 4 -18.77 -15.77 -15.73
CA ASP A 4 -17.38 -15.92 -15.35
C ASP A 4 -17.04 -14.88 -14.26
N VAL A 5 -16.63 -15.36 -13.08
CA VAL A 5 -16.21 -14.49 -11.98
C VAL A 5 -14.72 -14.26 -12.16
N THR A 6 -14.39 -13.13 -12.78
CA THR A 6 -12.99 -12.71 -12.92
C THR A 6 -12.47 -12.28 -11.55
N VAL A 7 -11.55 -13.06 -10.99
CA VAL A 7 -10.85 -12.68 -9.77
C VAL A 7 -9.76 -11.69 -10.16
N VAL A 8 -9.99 -10.40 -9.89
CA VAL A 8 -8.90 -9.42 -9.90
C VAL A 8 -7.96 -9.74 -8.75
N ALA A 9 -6.69 -9.97 -9.08
CA ALA A 9 -5.67 -10.20 -8.06
C ALA A 9 -5.59 -8.95 -7.16
N ALA A 10 -5.97 -9.11 -5.89
CA ALA A 10 -5.84 -8.05 -4.91
C ALA A 10 -4.35 -7.74 -4.66
N ASP A 11 -4.06 -6.48 -4.33
CA ASP A 11 -2.73 -6.10 -3.88
C ASP A 11 -2.32 -6.91 -2.65
N VAL A 12 -1.06 -7.31 -2.60
CA VAL A 12 -0.52 -8.06 -1.45
C VAL A 12 -0.18 -7.13 -0.29
N VAL A 13 0.01 -5.84 -0.58
CA VAL A 13 0.09 -4.76 0.40
C VAL A 13 -0.79 -3.61 -0.11
N ALA A 14 -1.69 -3.12 0.75
CA ALA A 14 -2.47 -1.92 0.49
C ALA A 14 -2.45 -1.05 1.76
N VAL A 15 -1.97 0.18 1.63
CA VAL A 15 -1.87 1.19 2.68
C VAL A 15 -2.61 2.42 2.19
N ASN A 16 -3.51 2.95 3.01
CA ASN A 16 -4.28 4.14 2.71
C ASN A 16 -4.19 5.11 3.89
N GLY A 17 -3.69 6.32 3.64
CA GLY A 17 -3.62 7.40 4.61
C GLY A 17 -2.78 7.12 5.86
N LEU A 18 -1.64 6.44 5.71
CA LEU A 18 -0.76 6.14 6.83
C LEU A 18 -0.07 7.40 7.34
N GLY A 19 -0.42 7.78 8.57
CA GLY A 19 0.28 8.79 9.35
C GLY A 19 1.19 8.18 10.42
N LYS A 20 2.37 8.76 10.64
CA LYS A 20 3.27 8.41 11.75
C LYS A 20 3.87 9.66 12.37
N ARG A 21 3.90 9.69 13.70
CA ARG A 21 4.49 10.78 14.49
C ARG A 21 5.46 10.23 15.54
N TYR A 22 6.57 10.93 15.75
CA TYR A 22 7.51 10.71 16.84
C TYR A 22 7.54 11.97 17.72
N GLY A 23 6.84 11.91 18.85
CA GLY A 23 6.61 13.09 19.69
C GLY A 23 5.95 14.22 18.88
N ARG A 24 6.69 15.31 18.66
CA ARG A 24 6.23 16.47 17.89
C ARG A 24 6.48 16.37 16.38
N VAL A 25 7.29 15.40 15.93
CA VAL A 25 7.69 15.28 14.52
C VAL A 25 6.69 14.42 13.76
N GLN A 26 6.07 14.96 12.69
CA GLN A 26 5.28 14.18 11.73
C GLN A 26 6.27 13.51 10.75
N ALA A 27 6.43 12.19 10.89
CA ALA A 27 7.37 11.40 10.09
C ALA A 27 6.74 10.87 8.80
N LEU A 28 5.45 10.53 8.82
CA LEU A 28 4.68 10.17 7.62
C LEU A 28 3.36 10.91 7.68
N ASP A 29 2.92 11.52 6.59
CA ASP A 29 1.65 12.22 6.50
C ASP A 29 0.87 11.70 5.29
N ASP A 30 -0.34 11.21 5.53
CA ASP A 30 -1.27 10.67 4.53
C ASP A 30 -0.66 9.75 3.46
N VAL A 31 0.18 8.78 3.87
CA VAL A 31 0.89 7.92 2.92
C VAL A 31 -0.02 6.81 2.38
N CYS A 32 -0.15 6.73 1.06
CA CYS A 32 -0.80 5.63 0.35
C CYS A 32 0.24 4.80 -0.42
N LEU A 33 0.15 3.47 -0.35
CA LEU A 33 1.06 2.53 -1.01
C LEU A 33 0.32 1.24 -1.38
N GLU A 34 0.49 0.80 -2.61
CA GLU A 34 0.02 -0.50 -3.11
C GLU A 34 1.21 -1.30 -3.62
N VAL A 35 1.26 -2.59 -3.33
CA VAL A 35 2.25 -3.52 -3.88
C VAL A 35 1.54 -4.75 -4.40
N ARG A 36 1.79 -5.07 -5.67
CA ARG A 36 1.20 -6.23 -6.34
C ARG A 36 1.99 -7.50 -6.10
N ARG A 37 1.35 -8.65 -6.31
CA ARG A 37 2.03 -9.94 -6.23
C ARG A 37 3.20 -9.99 -7.23
N GLY A 38 4.41 -10.23 -6.73
CA GLY A 38 5.64 -10.33 -7.53
C GLY A 38 6.36 -9.01 -7.75
N GLU A 39 5.82 -7.90 -7.24
CA GLU A 39 6.47 -6.60 -7.28
C GLU A 39 7.51 -6.47 -6.15
N ILE A 40 8.67 -5.88 -6.47
CA ILE A 40 9.68 -5.52 -5.48
C ILE A 40 9.61 -4.01 -5.29
N PHE A 41 9.28 -3.59 -4.08
CA PHE A 41 9.20 -2.18 -3.71
C PHE A 41 10.31 -1.81 -2.71
N GLY A 42 11.09 -0.79 -3.03
CA GLY A 42 12.20 -0.32 -2.19
C GLY A 42 11.87 1.02 -1.52
N LEU A 43 12.07 1.11 -0.20
CA LEU A 43 11.99 2.36 0.53
C LEU A 43 13.37 3.02 0.59
N LEU A 44 13.46 4.25 0.10
CA LEU A 44 14.67 5.07 0.12
C LEU A 44 14.41 6.36 0.91
N GLY A 45 15.42 6.85 1.61
CA GLY A 45 15.34 8.06 2.41
C GLY A 45 16.72 8.67 2.66
N GLN A 46 16.73 9.90 3.16
CA GLN A 46 17.92 10.63 3.61
C GLN A 46 17.95 10.72 5.13
#